data_AF-A0A367RL09-F1
#
_entry.id   AF-A0A367RL09-F1
#
_cell.length_a   1.000
_cell.length_b   1.000
_cell.length_c   1.000
_cell.angle_alpha   90.00
_cell.angle_beta   90.00
_cell.angle_gamma   90.00
#
_symmetry.space_group_name_H-M   'P 1'
#
loop_
_entity.id
_entity.type
_entity.pdbx_description
1 polymer ?
#
loop_
_entity_poly.entity_id
_entity_poly.type
_entity_poly.pdbx_seq_one_letter_code
_entity_poly.pdbx_strand_id
1 'polypeptide(L)'
;MDDLDKIFDVFENKYSITEKLQAFKEKINAPSTNEKSIIFLEYIQQILYEQDFSIHDLFSVFNEYNDLSINDLDILDIIDKWGKCHYAIKSVSEKIGLYLATKIKVKKEKSSSINEVQLKRWEILEGQNLIDEVLGKYDPDKQEIILYTENIKSTANHLNTSEKILTKLVEIHEAAHAIIHLGIDADGINFNTNSYKGIDRGKFPSPLHETLAQLLCYHCVKDGYLRNFIHDFENLNRCQPKEYRLWEQFKDVPLERIRSILIEIRQQRIGASFEAFRVRALD
;
A
#
# COMPACT_ATOMS: atom_id res chain seq x y z
N MET A 1 25.59 -6.13 20.95
CA MET A 1 25.10 -5.30 22.07
C MET A 1 25.22 -3.84 21.67
N ASP A 2 26.34 -3.46 21.05
CA ASP A 2 26.65 -2.10 20.59
C ASP A 2 25.68 -1.44 19.59
N ASP A 3 24.96 -2.16 18.73
CA ASP A 3 24.12 -1.49 17.70
C ASP A 3 22.69 -1.15 18.18
N LEU A 4 22.18 -1.84 19.20
CA LEU A 4 20.86 -1.55 19.77
C LEU A 4 20.91 -0.33 20.70
N ASP A 5 21.94 -0.23 21.54
CA ASP A 5 22.16 0.93 22.41
C ASP A 5 22.29 2.22 21.60
N LYS A 6 22.98 2.11 20.46
CA LYS A 6 23.11 3.14 19.45
C LYS A 6 21.79 3.58 18.81
N ILE A 7 20.89 2.65 18.48
CA ILE A 7 19.54 3.00 17.98
C ILE A 7 18.74 3.68 19.10
N PHE A 8 18.82 3.18 20.33
CA PHE A 8 18.13 3.77 21.48
C PHE A 8 18.56 5.22 21.73
N ASP A 9 19.85 5.52 21.63
CA ASP A 9 20.36 6.88 21.79
C ASP A 9 19.77 7.83 20.74
N VAL A 10 19.55 7.38 19.50
CA VAL A 10 18.88 8.22 18.48
C VAL A 10 17.42 8.44 18.84
N PHE A 11 16.71 7.40 19.29
CA PHE A 11 15.32 7.56 19.71
C PHE A 11 15.18 8.47 20.94
N GLU A 12 16.06 8.34 21.93
CA GLU A 12 16.10 9.21 23.12
C GLU A 12 16.40 10.66 22.73
N ASN A 13 17.43 10.88 21.90
CA ASN A 13 17.86 12.22 21.52
C ASN A 13 16.88 12.93 20.58
N LYS A 14 16.28 12.21 19.63
CA LYS A 14 15.43 12.81 18.58
C LYS A 14 13.99 12.98 19.03
N TYR A 15 13.51 12.14 19.94
CA TYR A 15 12.08 12.03 20.25
C TYR A 15 11.75 12.14 21.74
N SER A 16 12.74 12.34 22.63
CA SER A 16 12.52 12.56 24.07
C SER A 16 11.71 11.44 24.76
N ILE A 17 11.80 10.20 24.27
CA ILE A 17 10.99 9.05 24.75
C ILE A 17 11.66 8.29 25.91
N THR A 18 12.48 8.98 26.71
CA THR A 18 13.49 8.42 27.62
C THR A 18 12.89 7.45 28.65
N GLU A 19 11.73 7.74 29.24
CA GLU A 19 11.11 6.88 30.26
C GLU A 19 10.61 5.54 29.69
N LYS A 20 10.05 5.56 28.47
CA LYS A 20 9.58 4.35 27.77
C LYS A 20 10.78 3.50 27.35
N LEU A 21 11.75 4.13 26.70
CA LEU A 21 13.01 3.49 26.28
C LEU A 21 13.77 2.84 27.46
N GLN A 22 13.81 3.51 28.61
CA GLN A 22 14.42 2.97 29.82
C GLN A 22 13.67 1.74 30.36
N ALA A 23 12.33 1.79 30.45
CA ALA A 23 11.51 0.65 30.85
C ALA A 23 11.65 -0.56 29.90
N PHE A 24 12.02 -0.30 28.65
CA PHE A 24 12.33 -1.34 27.68
C PHE A 24 13.74 -1.90 27.84
N LYS A 25 14.77 -1.06 27.95
CA LYS A 25 16.15 -1.47 28.27
C LYS A 25 16.18 -2.44 29.47
N GLU A 26 15.34 -2.20 30.47
CA GLU A 26 15.18 -3.08 31.64
C GLU A 26 14.53 -4.45 31.32
N LYS A 27 13.56 -4.50 30.39
CA LYS A 27 12.88 -5.74 29.96
C LYS A 27 13.73 -6.66 29.06
N ILE A 28 14.65 -6.10 28.26
CA ILE A 28 15.42 -6.87 27.26
C ILE A 28 16.67 -7.52 27.89
N ASN A 29 16.99 -7.25 29.15
CA ASN A 29 18.16 -7.83 29.82
C ASN A 29 18.06 -9.36 30.08
N ALA A 30 17.10 -10.07 29.47
CA ALA A 30 16.79 -11.46 29.76
C ALA A 30 16.82 -12.50 28.60
N PRO A 31 16.74 -12.18 27.28
CA PRO A 31 16.72 -13.24 26.25
C PRO A 31 17.89 -13.20 25.24
N SER A 32 17.91 -14.20 24.34
CA SER A 32 18.89 -14.41 23.26
C SER A 32 18.82 -13.34 22.17
N THR A 33 19.87 -13.19 21.33
CA THR A 33 20.00 -12.12 20.33
C THR A 33 18.83 -11.99 19.34
N ASN A 34 18.22 -13.10 18.90
CA ASN A 34 17.07 -13.04 17.98
C ASN A 34 15.76 -12.59 18.66
N GLU A 35 15.51 -13.05 19.89
CA GLU A 35 14.35 -12.62 20.68
C GLU A 35 14.45 -11.13 21.03
N LYS A 36 15.66 -10.62 21.28
CA LYS A 36 15.90 -9.19 21.52
C LYS A 36 15.49 -8.32 20.34
N SER A 37 15.80 -8.72 19.11
CA SER A 37 15.40 -7.98 17.90
C SER A 37 13.88 -7.98 17.69
N ILE A 38 13.21 -9.09 17.96
CA ILE A 38 11.74 -9.18 17.85
C ILE A 38 11.06 -8.32 18.90
N ILE A 39 11.47 -8.46 20.16
CA ILE A 39 10.94 -7.68 21.28
C ILE A 39 11.21 -6.17 21.06
N PHE A 40 12.36 -5.81 20.47
CA PHE A 40 12.68 -4.43 20.08
C PHE A 40 11.75 -3.91 18.99
N LEU A 41 11.51 -4.68 17.93
CA LEU A 41 10.59 -4.28 16.87
C LEU A 41 9.15 -4.13 17.35
N GLU A 42 8.67 -5.01 18.23
CA GLU A 42 7.34 -4.93 18.85
C GLU A 42 7.21 -3.71 19.76
N TYR A 43 8.28 -3.37 20.49
CA TYR A 43 8.28 -2.21 21.38
C TYR A 43 8.36 -0.89 20.62
N ILE A 44 9.21 -0.82 19.60
CA ILE A 44 9.29 0.31 18.68
C ILE A 44 7.95 0.48 17.96
N GLN A 45 7.29 -0.60 17.52
CA GLN A 45 5.93 -0.55 16.98
C GLN A 45 4.95 0.10 17.97
N GLN A 46 5.01 -0.28 19.25
CA GLN A 46 4.13 0.26 20.28
C GLN A 46 4.38 1.76 20.53
N ILE A 47 5.66 2.17 20.63
CA ILE A 47 6.02 3.59 20.76
C ILE A 47 5.49 4.39 19.57
N LEU A 48 5.70 3.88 18.35
CA LEU A 48 5.37 4.62 17.14
C LEU A 48 3.85 4.70 16.92
N TYR A 49 3.11 3.67 17.33
CA TYR A 49 1.65 3.69 17.38
C TYR A 49 1.11 4.70 18.41
N GLU A 50 1.73 4.77 19.60
CA GLU A 50 1.29 5.66 20.69
C GLU A 50 1.68 7.14 20.50
N GLN A 51 2.59 7.44 19.58
CA GLN A 51 3.15 8.78 19.38
C GLN A 51 2.89 9.34 17.97
N ASP A 52 2.06 8.64 17.18
CA ASP A 52 1.74 8.99 15.79
C ASP A 52 2.98 9.19 14.89
N PHE A 53 4.06 8.47 15.19
CA PHE A 53 5.27 8.54 14.39
C PHE A 53 5.02 7.98 12.99
N SER A 54 5.61 8.63 12.00
CA SER A 54 5.61 8.10 10.65
C SER A 54 6.63 6.97 10.52
N ILE A 55 6.39 6.05 9.60
CA ILE A 55 7.40 5.03 9.29
C ILE A 55 8.66 5.67 8.66
N HIS A 56 8.52 6.88 8.08
CA HIS A 56 9.64 7.68 7.62
C HIS A 56 10.58 8.07 8.77
N ASP A 57 10.05 8.36 9.95
CA ASP A 57 10.84 8.70 11.14
C ASP A 57 11.66 7.50 11.59
N LEU A 58 11.05 6.31 11.60
CA LEU A 58 11.71 5.03 11.87
C LEU A 58 12.85 4.75 10.87
N PHE A 59 12.58 4.88 9.58
CA PHE A 59 13.59 4.65 8.55
C PHE A 59 14.67 5.72 8.55
N SER A 60 14.38 6.97 8.94
CA SER A 60 15.42 7.98 9.12
C SER A 60 16.43 7.56 10.20
N VAL A 61 15.95 6.94 11.28
CA VAL A 61 16.79 6.42 12.36
C VAL A 61 17.61 5.21 11.89
N PHE A 62 17.00 4.30 11.13
CA PHE A 62 17.73 3.15 10.59
C PHE A 62 18.75 3.55 9.51
N ASN A 63 18.44 4.51 8.64
CA ASN A 63 19.35 5.00 7.60
C ASN A 63 20.49 5.86 8.14
N GLU A 64 20.32 6.54 9.28
CA GLU A 64 21.43 7.18 10.00
C GLU A 64 22.47 6.16 10.49
N TYR A 65 22.08 4.88 10.61
CA TYR A 65 22.95 3.75 10.93
C TYR A 65 23.34 2.94 9.69
N ASN A 66 24.28 3.47 8.91
CA ASN A 66 24.85 2.84 7.70
C ASN A 66 25.48 1.44 7.91
N ASP A 67 25.69 0.98 9.15
CA ASP A 67 26.35 -0.29 9.47
C ASP A 67 25.38 -1.44 9.77
N LEU A 68 24.10 -1.16 10.02
CA LEU A 68 23.09 -2.21 10.02
C LEU A 68 22.69 -2.45 8.57
N SER A 69 23.29 -3.47 7.98
CA SER A 69 22.77 -4.08 6.76
C SER A 69 21.29 -4.41 7.00
N ILE A 70 20.41 -3.52 6.55
CA ILE A 70 18.96 -3.72 6.57
C ILE A 70 18.60 -5.01 5.79
N ASN A 71 19.53 -5.55 4.99
CA ASN A 71 19.41 -6.88 4.39
C ASN A 71 19.26 -8.02 5.43
N ASP A 72 19.73 -7.87 6.67
CA ASP A 72 19.66 -8.91 7.70
C ASP A 72 18.35 -8.92 8.50
N LEU A 73 17.59 -7.82 8.46
CA LEU A 73 16.23 -7.74 8.98
C LEU A 73 15.29 -7.59 7.78
N ASP A 74 14.69 -8.69 7.32
CA ASP A 74 13.74 -8.67 6.19
C ASP A 74 12.65 -7.62 6.51
N ILE A 75 12.72 -6.46 5.87
CA ILE A 75 11.82 -5.35 6.18
C ILE A 75 10.39 -5.72 5.85
N LEU A 76 10.22 -6.70 4.93
CA LEU A 76 8.94 -7.31 4.71
C LEU A 76 8.42 -7.98 5.98
N ASP A 77 9.25 -8.64 6.78
CA ASP A 77 8.85 -9.25 8.05
C ASP A 77 8.55 -8.19 9.13
N ILE A 78 9.24 -7.04 9.13
CA ILE A 78 8.90 -5.90 9.99
C ILE A 78 7.53 -5.34 9.61
N ILE A 79 7.30 -5.08 8.32
CA ILE A 79 6.01 -4.62 7.77
C ILE A 79 4.91 -5.66 8.00
N ASP A 80 5.22 -6.96 7.90
CA ASP A 80 4.30 -8.08 8.12
C ASP A 80 3.82 -8.11 9.57
N LYS A 81 4.75 -7.90 10.52
CA LYS A 81 4.50 -7.82 11.97
C LYS A 81 3.76 -6.54 12.37
N TRP A 82 4.01 -5.44 11.68
CA TRP A 82 3.38 -4.14 11.95
C TRP A 82 1.88 -4.06 11.59
N GLY A 83 1.34 -5.15 11.02
CA GLY A 83 -0.06 -5.24 10.65
C GLY A 83 -0.24 -4.91 9.18
N LYS A 84 0.13 -5.86 8.32
CA LYS A 84 -0.19 -6.06 6.90
C LYS A 84 -0.96 -4.92 6.21
N CYS A 85 -2.20 -4.70 6.63
CA CYS A 85 -3.15 -3.77 6.04
C CYS A 85 -2.91 -2.29 6.39
N HIS A 86 -2.50 -2.01 7.64
CA HIS A 86 -2.39 -0.64 8.16
C HIS A 86 -1.32 0.15 7.41
N TYR A 87 -0.22 -0.52 7.02
CA TYR A 87 0.84 0.12 6.25
C TYR A 87 0.42 0.51 4.83
N ALA A 88 -0.22 -0.40 4.09
CA ALA A 88 -0.62 -0.14 2.70
C ALA A 88 -1.60 1.04 2.64
N ILE A 89 -2.59 1.00 3.53
CA ILE A 89 -3.58 2.06 3.71
C ILE A 89 -2.92 3.37 4.12
N LYS A 90 -2.10 3.36 5.18
CA LYS A 90 -1.43 4.57 5.69
C LYS A 90 -0.52 5.19 4.63
N SER A 91 0.27 4.37 3.94
CA SER A 91 1.14 4.80 2.85
C SER A 91 0.35 5.48 1.74
N VAL A 92 -0.76 4.89 1.29
CA VAL A 92 -1.58 5.50 0.24
C VAL A 92 -2.26 6.78 0.76
N SER A 93 -2.84 6.73 1.96
CA SER A 93 -3.60 7.83 2.55
C SER A 93 -2.73 9.06 2.78
N GLU A 94 -1.55 8.89 3.38
CA GLU A 94 -0.56 9.96 3.59
C GLU A 94 -0.11 10.60 2.28
N LYS A 95 0.09 9.80 1.22
CA LYS A 95 0.55 10.29 -0.08
C LYS A 95 -0.42 11.27 -0.72
N ILE A 96 -1.72 10.99 -0.65
CA ILE A 96 -2.76 11.86 -1.24
C ILE A 96 -3.39 12.81 -0.21
N GLY A 97 -2.89 12.85 1.03
CA GLY A 97 -3.41 13.74 2.08
C GLY A 97 -4.82 13.40 2.55
N LEU A 98 -5.21 12.11 2.45
CA LEU A 98 -6.48 11.58 2.91
C LEU A 98 -6.25 10.74 4.17
N TYR A 99 -7.30 10.55 4.98
CA TYR A 99 -7.26 9.61 6.09
C TYR A 99 -8.45 8.65 6.06
N LEU A 100 -8.30 7.47 6.68
CA LEU A 100 -9.40 6.54 6.86
C LEU A 100 -9.86 6.55 8.32
N ALA A 101 -11.15 6.81 8.54
CA ALA A 101 -11.76 6.62 9.85
C ALA A 101 -12.04 5.14 10.16
N THR A 102 -12.15 4.30 9.13
CA THR A 102 -12.59 2.90 9.28
C THR A 102 -11.43 1.93 9.13
N LYS A 103 -11.41 0.90 9.99
CA LYS A 103 -10.48 -0.21 9.87
C LYS A 103 -10.94 -1.14 8.75
N ILE A 104 -10.16 -1.19 7.67
CA ILE A 104 -10.34 -2.16 6.59
C ILE A 104 -9.80 -3.51 7.04
N LYS A 105 -10.52 -4.58 6.71
CA LYS A 105 -10.08 -5.96 6.98
C LYS A 105 -9.32 -6.49 5.76
N VAL A 106 -8.15 -7.09 5.96
CA VAL A 106 -7.50 -7.91 4.94
C VAL A 106 -7.71 -9.38 5.25
N LYS A 107 -8.17 -10.12 4.25
CA LYS A 107 -8.32 -11.57 4.28
C LYS A 107 -7.48 -12.20 3.17
N LYS A 108 -7.04 -13.41 3.44
CA LYS A 108 -6.38 -14.25 2.44
C LYS A 108 -7.32 -15.40 2.11
N GLU A 109 -7.62 -15.56 0.84
CA GLU A 109 -8.36 -16.70 0.30
C GLU A 109 -7.42 -17.53 -0.57
N LYS A 110 -7.74 -18.82 -0.74
CA LYS A 110 -6.89 -19.72 -1.54
C LYS A 110 -6.89 -19.27 -3.00
N SER A 111 -8.07 -19.18 -3.59
CA SER A 111 -8.25 -18.79 -4.98
C SER A 111 -9.50 -17.95 -5.13
N SER A 112 -9.52 -17.11 -6.16
CA SER A 112 -10.74 -16.47 -6.64
C SER A 112 -11.72 -17.54 -7.14
N SER A 113 -13.04 -17.27 -7.09
CA SER A 113 -14.08 -18.14 -7.69
C SER A 113 -14.00 -18.26 -9.23
N ILE A 114 -13.01 -17.61 -9.83
CA ILE A 114 -12.64 -17.72 -11.24
C ILE A 114 -12.15 -19.16 -11.49
N ASN A 115 -12.83 -19.85 -12.41
CA ASN A 115 -12.62 -21.28 -12.61
C ASN A 115 -11.27 -21.59 -13.30
N GLU A 116 -10.78 -22.83 -13.19
CA GLU A 116 -9.56 -23.31 -13.89
C GLU A 116 -9.55 -22.99 -15.39
N VAL A 117 -10.73 -22.85 -16.01
CA VAL A 117 -10.88 -22.51 -17.43
C VAL A 117 -10.48 -21.06 -17.70
N GLN A 118 -10.75 -20.12 -16.79
CA GLN A 118 -10.32 -18.72 -16.90
C GLN A 118 -8.81 -18.56 -16.63
N LEU A 119 -8.24 -19.35 -15.72
CA LEU A 119 -6.78 -19.45 -15.52
C LEU A 119 -6.08 -20.06 -16.75
N LYS A 120 -6.66 -21.08 -17.40
CA LYS A 120 -6.18 -21.58 -18.70
C LYS A 120 -6.36 -20.55 -19.81
N ARG A 121 -7.41 -19.74 -19.75
CA ARG A 121 -7.64 -18.66 -20.71
C ARG A 121 -6.58 -17.57 -20.60
N TRP A 122 -6.05 -17.35 -19.40
CA TRP A 122 -4.86 -16.52 -19.13
C TRP A 122 -3.62 -17.05 -19.84
N GLU A 123 -3.35 -18.34 -19.75
CA GLU A 123 -2.24 -19.01 -20.46
C GLU A 123 -2.42 -18.95 -21.98
N ILE A 124 -3.66 -18.99 -22.48
CA ILE A 124 -4.00 -19.03 -23.91
C ILE A 124 -4.09 -17.62 -24.55
N LEU A 125 -4.40 -16.57 -23.80
CA LEU A 125 -4.66 -15.21 -24.33
C LEU A 125 -3.48 -14.24 -24.18
N GLU A 126 -2.23 -14.74 -24.02
CA GLU A 126 -1.02 -13.90 -23.97
C GLU A 126 -1.17 -12.67 -23.02
N GLY A 127 -1.71 -12.90 -21.81
CA GLY A 127 -1.72 -11.88 -20.76
C GLY A 127 -2.66 -10.68 -20.96
N GLN A 128 -3.65 -10.74 -21.85
CA GLN A 128 -4.45 -9.53 -22.14
C GLN A 128 -5.77 -9.34 -21.39
N ASN A 129 -6.34 -10.31 -20.67
CA ASN A 129 -7.66 -10.08 -20.07
C ASN A 129 -7.90 -10.87 -18.79
N LEU A 130 -8.12 -10.15 -17.68
CA LEU A 130 -8.62 -10.57 -16.34
C LEU A 130 -7.55 -10.57 -15.23
N ILE A 131 -6.93 -9.43 -14.88
CA ILE A 131 -6.26 -9.29 -13.56
C ILE A 131 -7.21 -8.76 -12.49
N ASP A 132 -8.26 -8.05 -12.90
CA ASP A 132 -9.30 -7.56 -12.01
C ASP A 132 -9.99 -8.73 -11.31
N GLU A 133 -10.06 -8.66 -9.98
CA GLU A 133 -10.50 -9.72 -9.06
C GLU A 133 -9.74 -11.07 -9.12
N VAL A 134 -8.57 -11.15 -9.77
CA VAL A 134 -7.76 -12.40 -9.83
C VAL A 134 -6.69 -12.45 -8.76
N LEU A 135 -5.97 -11.35 -8.52
CA LEU A 135 -4.88 -11.33 -7.52
C LEU A 135 -5.37 -10.84 -6.17
N GLY A 136 -6.26 -9.87 -6.19
CA GLY A 136 -6.99 -9.38 -5.03
C GLY A 136 -8.28 -8.70 -5.47
N LYS A 137 -9.07 -8.28 -4.49
CA LYS A 137 -10.16 -7.34 -4.68
C LYS A 137 -10.45 -6.56 -3.41
N TYR A 138 -10.91 -5.34 -3.56
CA TYR A 138 -11.57 -4.59 -2.51
C TYR A 138 -13.09 -4.70 -2.66
N ASP A 139 -13.77 -5.19 -1.62
CA ASP A 139 -15.23 -5.25 -1.52
C ASP A 139 -15.71 -3.99 -0.76
N PRO A 140 -16.31 -2.99 -1.44
CA PRO A 140 -16.72 -1.73 -0.82
C PRO A 140 -17.90 -1.88 0.14
N ASP A 141 -18.77 -2.88 -0.05
CA ASP A 141 -19.93 -3.12 0.81
C ASP A 141 -19.49 -3.70 2.16
N LYS A 142 -18.49 -4.58 2.15
CA LYS A 142 -17.92 -5.18 3.36
C LYS A 142 -16.70 -4.44 3.91
N GLN A 143 -16.17 -3.48 3.15
CA GLN A 143 -14.93 -2.75 3.47
C GLN A 143 -13.77 -3.70 3.77
N GLU A 144 -13.60 -4.70 2.90
CA GLU A 144 -12.57 -5.72 3.04
C GLU A 144 -11.74 -5.87 1.78
N ILE A 145 -10.44 -6.10 1.96
CA ILE A 145 -9.51 -6.49 0.93
C ILE A 145 -9.35 -8.01 1.01
N ILE A 146 -9.53 -8.69 -0.11
CA ILE A 146 -9.34 -10.13 -0.25
C ILE A 146 -8.14 -10.35 -1.17
N LEU A 147 -7.16 -11.12 -0.71
CA LEU A 147 -5.97 -11.50 -1.48
C LEU A 147 -6.04 -12.99 -1.83
N TYR A 148 -5.89 -13.33 -3.10
CA TYR A 148 -5.98 -14.71 -3.59
C TYR A 148 -4.59 -15.35 -3.68
N THR A 149 -4.21 -16.05 -2.62
CA THR A 149 -2.83 -16.50 -2.38
C THR A 149 -2.28 -17.47 -3.44
N GLU A 150 -3.07 -18.42 -3.93
CA GLU A 150 -2.63 -19.36 -4.98
C GLU A 150 -2.42 -18.65 -6.32
N ASN A 151 -3.29 -17.69 -6.64
CA ASN A 151 -3.17 -16.88 -7.84
C ASN A 151 -1.93 -15.98 -7.76
N ILE A 152 -1.73 -15.29 -6.62
CA ILE A 152 -0.53 -14.47 -6.38
C ILE A 152 0.73 -15.33 -6.50
N LYS A 153 0.77 -16.51 -5.89
CA LYS A 153 1.92 -17.42 -5.98
C LYS A 153 2.20 -17.85 -7.42
N SER A 154 1.16 -18.23 -8.15
CA SER A 154 1.28 -18.62 -9.57
C SER A 154 1.81 -17.47 -10.43
N THR A 155 1.23 -16.28 -10.28
CA THR A 155 1.64 -15.08 -11.02
C THR A 155 3.05 -14.63 -10.63
N ALA A 156 3.44 -14.74 -9.36
CA ALA A 156 4.80 -14.42 -8.91
C ALA A 156 5.83 -15.31 -9.62
N ASN A 157 5.57 -16.61 -9.71
CA ASN A 157 6.42 -17.54 -10.46
C ASN A 157 6.49 -17.17 -11.95
N HIS A 158 5.37 -16.81 -12.57
CA HIS A 158 5.32 -16.42 -13.98
C HIS A 158 6.11 -15.13 -14.27
N LEU A 159 6.01 -14.15 -13.38
CA LEU A 159 6.72 -12.87 -13.47
C LEU A 159 8.18 -12.95 -13.00
N ASN A 160 8.64 -14.11 -12.53
CA ASN A 160 9.94 -14.31 -11.90
C ASN A 160 10.21 -13.29 -10.77
N THR A 161 9.21 -13.08 -9.91
CA THR A 161 9.27 -12.20 -8.74
C THR A 161 8.95 -12.96 -7.45
N SER A 162 9.19 -12.34 -6.31
CA SER A 162 8.85 -12.89 -5.00
C SER A 162 7.35 -12.84 -4.75
N GLU A 163 6.77 -13.94 -4.26
CA GLU A 163 5.38 -14.01 -3.79
C GLU A 163 5.11 -12.91 -2.73
N LYS A 164 6.07 -12.64 -1.84
CA LYS A 164 5.93 -11.59 -0.82
C LYS A 164 5.81 -10.20 -1.47
N ILE A 165 6.66 -9.90 -2.47
CA ILE A 165 6.65 -8.61 -3.17
C ILE A 165 5.34 -8.43 -3.92
N LEU A 166 4.94 -9.44 -4.72
CA LEU A 166 3.70 -9.37 -5.48
C LEU A 166 2.48 -9.25 -4.57
N THR A 167 2.43 -10.00 -3.46
CA THR A 167 1.38 -9.86 -2.44
C THR A 167 1.26 -8.41 -1.96
N LYS A 168 2.41 -7.75 -1.74
CA LYS A 168 2.42 -6.38 -1.23
C LYS A 168 1.97 -5.36 -2.27
N LEU A 169 2.37 -5.52 -3.53
CA LEU A 169 1.91 -4.67 -4.63
C LEU A 169 0.39 -4.77 -4.79
N VAL A 170 -0.15 -5.99 -4.76
CA VAL A 170 -1.61 -6.22 -4.83
C VAL A 170 -2.30 -5.59 -3.62
N GLU A 171 -1.79 -5.80 -2.41
CA GLU A 171 -2.38 -5.20 -1.20
C GLU A 171 -2.42 -3.67 -1.26
N ILE A 172 -1.39 -3.02 -1.79
CA ILE A 172 -1.35 -1.55 -1.95
C ILE A 172 -2.35 -1.08 -2.99
N HIS A 173 -2.46 -1.80 -4.10
CA HIS A 173 -3.45 -1.51 -5.14
C HIS A 173 -4.88 -1.60 -4.58
N GLU A 174 -5.21 -2.69 -3.88
CA GLU A 174 -6.54 -2.84 -3.24
C GLU A 174 -6.77 -1.80 -2.14
N ALA A 175 -5.73 -1.44 -1.38
CA ALA A 175 -5.80 -0.35 -0.42
C ALA A 175 -6.08 1.00 -1.11
N ALA A 176 -5.52 1.23 -2.30
CA ALA A 176 -5.80 2.43 -3.06
C ALA A 176 -7.25 2.51 -3.50
N HIS A 177 -7.87 1.41 -3.96
CA HIS A 177 -9.31 1.35 -4.17
C HIS A 177 -10.08 1.74 -2.91
N ALA A 178 -9.70 1.17 -1.77
CA ALA A 178 -10.37 1.48 -0.52
C ALA A 178 -10.23 2.95 -0.10
N ILE A 179 -9.08 3.59 -0.32
CA ILE A 179 -8.86 5.03 -0.08
C ILE A 179 -9.70 5.89 -1.02
N ILE A 180 -9.78 5.51 -2.30
CA ILE A 180 -10.63 6.16 -3.31
C ILE A 180 -12.09 6.13 -2.82
N HIS A 181 -12.57 4.99 -2.31
CA HIS A 181 -13.94 4.87 -1.82
C HIS A 181 -14.20 5.51 -0.46
N LEU A 182 -13.30 5.35 0.51
CA LEU A 182 -13.56 5.65 1.93
C LEU A 182 -12.75 6.81 2.48
N GLY A 183 -11.83 7.37 1.69
CA GLY A 183 -10.95 8.45 2.08
C GLY A 183 -11.72 9.65 2.60
N ILE A 184 -11.22 10.22 3.69
CA ILE A 184 -11.74 11.45 4.26
C ILE A 184 -10.72 12.55 4.01
N ASP A 185 -11.21 13.66 3.47
CA ASP A 185 -10.40 14.83 3.19
C ASP A 185 -10.25 15.72 4.44
N ALA A 186 -9.43 16.78 4.36
CA ALA A 186 -9.16 17.67 5.48
C ALA A 186 -10.41 18.41 6.01
N ASP A 187 -11.47 18.49 5.20
CA ASP A 187 -12.78 19.01 5.60
C ASP A 187 -13.64 18.01 6.41
N GLY A 188 -13.14 16.81 6.66
CA GLY A 188 -13.85 15.75 7.38
C GLY A 188 -14.92 15.03 6.55
N ILE A 189 -15.02 15.31 5.25
CA ILE A 189 -16.03 14.72 4.36
C ILE A 189 -15.43 13.54 3.58
N ASN A 190 -16.11 12.39 3.65
CA ASN A 190 -15.74 11.17 2.92
C ASN A 190 -16.03 11.27 1.41
N PHE A 191 -15.20 10.64 0.59
CA PHE A 191 -15.41 10.45 -0.86
C PHE A 191 -16.56 9.49 -1.21
N ASN A 192 -17.02 8.63 -0.29
CA ASN A 192 -18.13 7.67 -0.47
C ASN A 192 -19.51 8.34 -0.68
N THR A 193 -19.64 9.06 -1.78
CA THR A 193 -20.86 9.75 -2.22
C THR A 193 -21.47 8.99 -3.39
N ASN A 194 -22.74 9.26 -3.72
CA ASN A 194 -23.37 8.67 -4.92
C ASN A 194 -22.60 8.98 -6.22
N SER A 195 -21.78 10.04 -6.24
CA SER A 195 -20.89 10.40 -7.35
C SER A 195 -19.79 9.35 -7.56
N TYR A 196 -19.29 8.74 -6.49
CA TYR A 196 -18.23 7.73 -6.55
C TYR A 196 -18.71 6.36 -7.01
N LYS A 197 -19.98 6.03 -6.76
CA LYS A 197 -20.66 4.91 -7.45
C LYS A 197 -20.69 5.06 -8.97
N GLY A 198 -20.36 6.25 -9.49
CA GLY A 198 -20.18 6.53 -10.91
C GLY A 198 -18.79 6.19 -11.44
N ILE A 199 -17.75 6.21 -10.58
CA ILE A 199 -16.39 5.78 -10.95
C ILE A 199 -16.40 4.30 -11.37
N ASP A 200 -17.30 3.49 -10.81
CA ASP A 200 -17.42 2.06 -11.12
C ASP A 200 -18.31 1.75 -12.34
N ARG A 201 -18.88 2.75 -13.03
CA ARG A 201 -19.88 2.53 -14.09
C ARG A 201 -19.27 2.54 -15.50
N GLY A 202 -19.60 1.51 -16.28
CA GLY A 202 -19.64 1.58 -17.75
C GLY A 202 -18.68 0.68 -18.52
N LYS A 203 -17.59 0.21 -17.91
CA LYS A 203 -16.66 -0.79 -18.47
C LYS A 203 -16.04 -1.60 -17.33
N PHE A 204 -15.72 -2.87 -17.59
CA PHE A 204 -15.03 -3.75 -16.65
C PHE A 204 -13.69 -4.19 -17.26
N PRO A 205 -12.54 -3.82 -16.67
CA PRO A 205 -12.39 -2.95 -15.48
C PRO A 205 -12.75 -1.48 -15.77
N SER A 206 -13.04 -0.68 -14.74
CA SER A 206 -13.35 0.75 -14.91
C SER A 206 -12.07 1.55 -15.15
N PRO A 207 -11.93 2.27 -16.29
CA PRO A 207 -10.70 2.99 -16.60
C PRO A 207 -10.29 4.02 -15.55
N LEU A 208 -11.24 4.78 -14.99
CA LEU A 208 -10.91 5.79 -13.97
C LEU A 208 -10.50 5.13 -12.65
N HIS A 209 -11.22 4.08 -12.26
CA HIS A 209 -10.98 3.34 -11.02
C HIS A 209 -9.56 2.76 -11.01
N GLU A 210 -9.20 2.01 -12.07
CA GLU A 210 -7.87 1.40 -12.19
C GLU A 210 -6.77 2.45 -12.35
N THR A 211 -7.03 3.53 -13.08
CA THR A 211 -6.06 4.62 -13.25
C THR A 211 -5.69 5.21 -11.89
N LEU A 212 -6.67 5.53 -11.06
CA LEU A 212 -6.43 6.12 -9.75
C LEU A 212 -5.73 5.13 -8.80
N ALA A 213 -6.17 3.88 -8.76
CA ALA A 213 -5.56 2.86 -7.92
C ALA A 213 -4.10 2.59 -8.31
N GLN A 214 -3.82 2.47 -9.60
CA GLN A 214 -2.45 2.26 -10.08
C GLN A 214 -1.56 3.48 -9.93
N LEU A 215 -2.10 4.70 -10.12
CA LEU A 215 -1.34 5.92 -9.89
C LEU A 215 -0.90 6.03 -8.42
N LEU A 216 -1.81 5.76 -7.48
CA LEU A 216 -1.50 5.76 -6.06
C LEU A 216 -0.51 4.65 -5.68
N CYS A 217 -0.69 3.45 -6.24
CA CYS A 217 0.26 2.35 -6.07
C CYS A 217 1.65 2.75 -6.59
N TYR A 218 1.73 3.32 -7.79
CA TYR A 218 2.96 3.85 -8.39
C TYR A 218 3.65 4.86 -7.47
N HIS A 219 2.94 5.83 -6.91
CA HIS A 219 3.56 6.79 -5.98
C HIS A 219 4.04 6.15 -4.68
N CYS A 220 3.36 5.11 -4.19
CA CYS A 220 3.84 4.35 -3.03
C CYS A 220 5.14 3.59 -3.32
N VAL A 221 5.30 3.05 -4.54
CA VAL A 221 6.51 2.32 -4.94
C VAL A 221 7.61 3.21 -5.51
N LYS A 222 7.29 4.40 -6.05
CA LYS A 222 8.30 5.37 -6.53
C LYS A 222 8.94 6.10 -5.34
N ASP A 223 8.08 6.56 -4.44
CA ASP A 223 8.44 7.49 -3.38
C ASP A 223 8.29 6.81 -2.03
N GLY A 224 9.34 6.18 -1.53
CA GLY A 224 9.36 5.66 -0.17
C GLY A 224 10.13 4.37 -0.01
N TYR A 225 9.73 3.61 1.01
CA TYR A 225 10.41 2.39 1.42
C TYR A 225 10.34 1.27 0.36
N LEU A 226 9.32 1.30 -0.49
CA LEU A 226 9.09 0.28 -1.52
C LEU A 226 9.76 0.62 -2.86
N ARG A 227 10.75 1.53 -2.87
CA ARG A 227 11.48 1.92 -4.09
C ARG A 227 12.05 0.73 -4.85
N ASN A 228 12.47 -0.31 -4.13
CA ASN A 228 13.01 -1.52 -4.74
C ASN A 228 11.96 -2.34 -5.50
N PHE A 229 10.66 -2.05 -5.33
CA PHE A 229 9.57 -2.80 -5.96
C PHE A 229 9.15 -2.18 -7.30
N ILE A 230 9.77 -1.08 -7.72
CA ILE A 230 9.39 -0.38 -8.95
C ILE A 230 9.50 -1.29 -10.18
N HIS A 231 10.54 -2.13 -10.25
CA HIS A 231 10.72 -3.06 -11.35
C HIS A 231 9.64 -4.16 -11.38
N ASP A 232 9.27 -4.69 -10.22
CA ASP A 232 8.19 -5.68 -10.08
C ASP A 232 6.83 -5.08 -10.43
N PHE A 233 6.58 -3.85 -10.00
CA PHE A 233 5.38 -3.09 -10.34
C PHE A 233 5.27 -2.87 -11.85
N GLU A 234 6.33 -2.40 -12.51
CA GLU A 234 6.35 -2.23 -13.96
C GLU A 234 6.18 -3.56 -14.70
N ASN A 235 6.82 -4.64 -14.21
CA ASN A 235 6.70 -5.96 -14.81
C ASN A 235 5.25 -6.49 -14.74
N LEU A 236 4.60 -6.34 -13.59
CA LEU A 236 3.19 -6.67 -13.42
C LEU A 236 2.30 -5.87 -14.40
N ASN A 237 2.51 -4.56 -14.52
CA ASN A 237 1.70 -3.68 -15.37
C ASN A 237 1.82 -4.01 -16.87
N ARG A 238 2.97 -4.49 -17.33
CA ARG A 238 3.16 -4.95 -18.73
C ARG A 238 2.25 -6.14 -19.07
N CYS A 239 1.92 -6.96 -18.07
CA CYS A 239 1.03 -8.12 -18.20
C CYS A 239 -0.44 -7.82 -17.88
N GLN A 240 -0.80 -6.56 -17.61
CA GLN A 240 -2.17 -6.16 -17.30
C GLN A 240 -2.96 -5.68 -18.54
N PRO A 241 -4.30 -5.60 -18.47
CA PRO A 241 -5.10 -4.90 -19.47
C PRO A 241 -4.65 -3.44 -19.64
N LYS A 242 -4.94 -2.85 -20.81
CA LYS A 242 -4.51 -1.47 -21.12
C LYS A 242 -5.04 -0.43 -20.12
N GLU A 243 -6.21 -0.67 -19.53
CA GLU A 243 -6.86 0.19 -18.54
C GLU A 243 -5.97 0.38 -17.30
N TYR A 244 -5.24 -0.67 -16.90
CA TYR A 244 -4.28 -0.63 -15.79
C TYR A 244 -3.00 0.13 -16.13
N ARG A 245 -2.75 0.52 -17.37
CA ARG A 245 -1.57 1.30 -17.77
C ARG A 245 -1.87 2.78 -18.04
N LEU A 246 -3.13 3.20 -17.92
CA LEU A 246 -3.52 4.58 -18.16
C LEU A 246 -2.91 5.56 -17.15
N TRP A 247 -2.52 5.09 -15.96
CA TRP A 247 -1.84 5.89 -14.93
C TRP A 247 -0.51 6.49 -15.42
N GLU A 248 0.16 5.88 -16.39
CA GLU A 248 1.46 6.34 -16.90
C GLU A 248 1.40 7.78 -17.42
N GLN A 249 0.22 8.20 -17.93
CA GLN A 249 -0.02 9.56 -18.42
C GLN A 249 -0.03 10.61 -17.30
N PHE A 250 -0.19 10.18 -16.05
CA PHE A 250 -0.37 11.04 -14.89
C PHE A 250 0.74 10.89 -13.83
N LYS A 251 1.75 10.07 -14.08
CA LYS A 251 2.82 9.74 -13.11
C LYS A 251 3.66 10.93 -12.63
N ASP A 252 3.62 12.03 -13.39
CA ASP A 252 4.32 13.28 -13.11
C ASP A 252 3.36 14.40 -12.65
N VAL A 253 2.06 14.11 -12.56
CA VAL A 253 1.05 15.04 -12.01
C VAL A 253 1.18 15.05 -10.49
N PRO A 254 1.29 16.22 -9.83
CA PRO A 254 1.36 16.29 -8.38
C PRO A 254 0.15 15.65 -7.70
N LEU A 255 0.36 14.87 -6.63
CA LEU A 255 -0.73 14.21 -5.90
C LEU A 255 -1.77 15.20 -5.32
N GLU A 256 -1.37 16.42 -4.98
CA GLU A 256 -2.30 17.48 -4.55
C GLU A 256 -3.24 17.92 -5.68
N ARG A 257 -2.77 17.89 -6.94
CA ARG A 257 -3.63 18.10 -8.11
C ARG A 257 -4.61 16.95 -8.26
N ILE A 258 -4.15 15.70 -8.08
CA ILE A 258 -5.02 14.52 -8.11
C ILE A 258 -6.12 14.63 -7.04
N ARG A 259 -5.74 14.91 -5.79
CA ARG A 259 -6.66 15.13 -4.67
C ARG A 259 -7.70 16.21 -4.98
N SER A 260 -7.28 17.36 -5.52
CA SER A 260 -8.16 18.46 -5.91
C SER A 260 -9.22 18.01 -6.93
N ILE A 261 -8.85 17.17 -7.90
CA ILE A 261 -9.77 16.62 -8.90
C ILE A 261 -10.77 15.66 -8.24
N LEU A 262 -10.33 14.82 -7.30
CA LEU A 262 -11.24 13.95 -6.53
C LEU A 262 -12.27 14.78 -5.74
N ILE A 263 -11.86 15.91 -5.16
CA ILE A 263 -12.75 16.85 -4.48
C ILE A 263 -13.77 17.46 -5.46
N GLU A 264 -13.34 17.81 -6.68
CA GLU A 264 -14.26 18.30 -7.73
C GLU A 264 -15.28 17.25 -8.15
N ILE A 265 -14.87 15.98 -8.29
CA ILE A 265 -15.77 14.84 -8.58
C ILE A 265 -16.78 14.66 -7.43
N ARG A 266 -16.29 14.64 -6.18
CA ARG A 266 -17.13 14.53 -4.97
C ARG A 266 -18.21 15.62 -4.94
N GLN A 267 -17.82 16.86 -5.25
CA GLN A 267 -18.70 18.03 -5.31
C GLN A 267 -19.54 18.12 -6.58
N GLN A 268 -19.46 17.12 -7.48
CA GLN A 268 -20.17 17.08 -8.76
C GLN A 268 -19.87 18.28 -9.67
N ARG A 269 -18.71 18.94 -9.49
CA ARG A 269 -18.24 20.02 -10.37
C ARG A 269 -17.72 19.49 -11.70
N ILE A 270 -17.26 18.23 -11.71
CA ILE A 270 -16.93 17.48 -12.92
C ILE A 270 -17.53 16.06 -12.82
N GLY A 271 -17.69 15.40 -13.97
CA GLY A 271 -18.17 14.02 -14.01
C GLY A 271 -17.15 13.03 -13.46
N ALA A 272 -17.63 11.95 -12.84
CA ALA A 272 -16.83 10.82 -12.38
C ALA A 272 -16.43 9.90 -13.55
N SER A 273 -15.67 10.41 -14.52
CA SER A 273 -15.24 9.66 -15.70
C SER A 273 -13.74 9.85 -15.98
N PHE A 274 -13.14 8.85 -16.63
CA PHE A 274 -11.72 8.91 -17.01
C PHE A 274 -11.42 10.14 -17.86
N GLU A 275 -12.32 10.49 -18.80
CA GLU A 275 -12.10 11.63 -19.68
C GLU A 275 -12.16 12.97 -18.93
N ALA A 276 -13.11 13.13 -18.01
CA ALA A 276 -13.18 14.33 -17.18
C ALA A 276 -11.94 14.47 -16.28
N PHE A 277 -11.49 13.37 -15.68
CA PHE A 277 -10.24 13.31 -14.92
C PHE A 277 -9.03 13.67 -15.79
N ARG A 278 -8.92 13.07 -16.98
CA ARG A 278 -7.80 13.27 -17.91
C ARG A 278 -7.66 14.73 -18.33
N VAL A 279 -8.76 15.37 -18.72
CA VAL A 279 -8.75 16.79 -19.08
C VAL A 279 -8.26 17.62 -17.90
N ARG A 280 -8.85 17.45 -16.71
CA ARG A 280 -8.45 18.25 -15.54
C ARG A 280 -7.04 17.96 -15.02
N ALA A 281 -6.52 16.75 -15.20
CA ALA A 281 -5.18 16.40 -14.75
C ALA A 281 -4.09 16.98 -15.66
N LEU A 282 -4.39 17.19 -16.94
CA LEU A 282 -3.43 17.64 -17.97
C LEU A 282 -3.60 19.11 -18.38
N ASP A 283 -4.65 19.77 -17.90
CA ASP A 283 -4.84 21.24 -17.91
C ASP A 283 -3.96 21.93 -16.85
#